data_AF-A0A3D8QBI2-F1
#
_entry.id   AF-A0A3D8QBI2-F1
#
_cell.length_a   1.000
_cell.length_b   1.000
_cell.length_c   1.000
_cell.angle_alpha   90.00
_cell.angle_beta   90.00
_cell.angle_gamma   90.00
#
_symmetry.space_group_name_H-M   'P 1'
#
loop_
_entity.id
_entity.type
_entity.pdbx_description
1 polymer ?
#
loop_
_entity_poly.entity_id
_entity_poly.type
_entity_poly.pdbx_seq_one_letter_code
_entity_poly.pdbx_strand_id
1 'polypeptide(L)'
;MTLGSGDYAVACEWAFTSAAIVVVALRISVRLLHHRRPLNQSDIWVLIGLLLNIVLVVLYTWASRLGGTDPANHVITEQAQILLLKIAYASGAIWDIGLYMPKFSLLALYYDVILIVFRKLRIALHVITGFIVSAALVTICVDLFWCPHIPSNW
;
A
#
# COMPACT_ATOMS: atom_id res chain seq x y z
N MET A 1 -24.76 -22.03 -0.19
CA MET A 1 -23.96 -20.79 -0.24
C MET A 1 -23.08 -20.87 -1.48
N THR A 2 -23.52 -20.26 -2.56
CA THR A 2 -22.68 -20.04 -3.75
C THR A 2 -21.90 -18.76 -3.47
N LEU A 3 -20.58 -18.86 -3.32
CA LEU A 3 -19.69 -17.72 -3.13
C LEU A 3 -19.80 -16.80 -4.34
N GLY A 4 -20.02 -15.51 -4.11
CA GLY A 4 -20.06 -14.51 -5.18
C GLY A 4 -18.66 -14.25 -5.74
N SER A 5 -18.57 -13.64 -6.93
CA SER A 5 -17.27 -13.23 -7.52
C SER A 5 -16.44 -12.34 -6.58
N GLY A 6 -17.10 -11.54 -5.74
CA GLY A 6 -16.46 -10.70 -4.71
C GLY A 6 -15.77 -11.48 -3.60
N ASP A 7 -16.32 -12.63 -3.19
CA ASP A 7 -15.77 -13.40 -2.08
C ASP A 7 -14.42 -14.03 -2.44
N TYR A 8 -14.25 -14.45 -3.70
CA TYR A 8 -12.98 -14.98 -4.18
C TYR A 8 -11.88 -13.91 -4.23
N ALA A 9 -12.23 -12.68 -4.63
CA ALA A 9 -11.29 -11.57 -4.67
C ALA A 9 -10.76 -11.23 -3.26
N VAL A 10 -11.68 -11.09 -2.30
CA VAL A 10 -11.32 -10.83 -0.89
C VAL A 10 -10.47 -11.97 -0.31
N ALA A 11 -10.81 -13.23 -0.62
CA ALA A 11 -10.01 -14.38 -0.17
C ALA A 11 -8.57 -14.34 -0.72
N CYS A 12 -8.38 -13.99 -1.99
CA CYS A 12 -7.05 -13.82 -2.59
C CYS A 12 -6.26 -12.69 -1.93
N GLU A 13 -6.88 -11.55 -1.64
CA GLU A 13 -6.23 -10.42 -0.97
C GLU A 13 -5.72 -10.79 0.44
N TRP A 14 -6.53 -11.52 1.21
CA TRP A 14 -6.10 -12.04 2.51
C TRP A 14 -4.98 -13.07 2.39
N ALA A 15 -5.00 -13.92 1.36
CA ALA A 15 -3.93 -14.87 1.10
C ALA A 15 -2.60 -14.15 0.81
N PHE A 16 -2.58 -13.15 -0.07
CA PHE A 16 -1.38 -12.36 -0.34
C PHE A 16 -0.90 -11.58 0.88
N THR A 17 -1.83 -11.03 1.66
CA THR A 17 -1.50 -10.30 2.89
C THR A 17 -0.90 -11.21 3.95
N SER A 18 -1.43 -12.42 4.13
CA SER A 18 -0.85 -13.40 5.06
C SER A 18 0.55 -13.83 4.64
N ALA A 19 0.78 -14.08 3.34
CA ALA A 19 2.12 -14.36 2.82
C ALA A 19 3.07 -13.19 3.06
N ALA A 20 2.62 -11.96 2.86
CA ALA A 20 3.40 -10.76 3.14
C ALA A 20 3.76 -10.64 4.63
N ILE A 21 2.82 -10.88 5.55
CA ILE A 21 3.07 -10.89 7.00
C ILE A 21 4.18 -11.90 7.34
N VAL A 22 4.12 -13.11 6.80
CA VAL A 22 5.14 -14.14 7.05
C VAL A 22 6.52 -13.69 6.58
N VAL A 23 6.62 -13.11 5.38
CA VAL A 23 7.89 -12.63 4.84
C VAL A 23 8.47 -11.48 5.67
N VAL A 24 7.63 -10.52 6.09
CA VAL A 24 8.08 -9.38 6.92
C VAL A 24 8.48 -9.86 8.31
N ALA A 25 7.72 -10.76 8.92
CA ALA A 25 8.05 -11.36 10.20
C ALA A 25 9.37 -12.14 10.14
N LEU A 26 9.60 -12.92 9.09
CA LEU A 26 10.87 -13.62 8.87
C LEU A 26 12.04 -12.63 8.75
N ARG A 27 11.87 -11.56 7.96
CA ARG A 27 12.89 -10.51 7.79
C ARG A 27 13.29 -9.87 9.13
N ILE A 28 12.30 -9.53 9.97
CA ILE A 28 12.54 -8.95 11.29
C ILE A 28 13.20 -9.97 12.23
N SER A 29 12.72 -11.22 12.20
CA SER A 29 13.24 -12.31 13.04
C SER A 29 14.70 -12.61 12.73
N VAL A 30 15.08 -12.68 11.45
CA VAL A 30 16.48 -12.87 11.03
C VAL A 30 17.34 -11.71 11.53
N ARG A 31 16.87 -10.46 11.42
CA ARG A 31 17.66 -9.31 11.87
C ARG A 31 17.88 -9.29 13.38
N LEU A 32 16.82 -9.56 14.16
CA LEU A 32 16.89 -9.54 15.62
C LEU A 32 17.65 -10.75 16.19
N LEU A 33 17.36 -11.96 15.69
CA LEU A 33 17.92 -13.19 16.24
C LEU A 33 19.33 -13.48 15.71
N HIS A 34 19.56 -13.27 14.40
CA HIS A 34 20.83 -13.64 13.77
C HIS A 34 21.83 -12.48 13.75
N HIS A 35 21.41 -11.27 13.36
CA HIS A 35 22.31 -10.11 13.32
C HIS A 35 22.39 -9.33 14.63
N ARG A 36 21.44 -9.51 15.57
CA ARG A 36 21.36 -8.79 16.85
C ARG A 36 21.51 -7.27 16.70
N ARG A 37 21.03 -6.74 15.57
CA ARG A 37 21.04 -5.30 15.28
C ARG A 37 19.66 -4.69 15.52
N PRO A 38 19.59 -3.42 15.95
CA PRO A 38 18.32 -2.72 16.03
C PRO A 38 17.68 -2.61 14.64
N LEU A 39 16.37 -2.31 14.64
CA LEU A 39 15.59 -2.11 13.41
C LEU A 39 16.21 -1.01 12.56
N ASN A 40 16.40 -1.28 11.27
CA ASN A 40 16.93 -0.29 10.34
C ASN A 40 15.78 0.54 9.74
N GLN A 41 16.09 1.72 9.22
CA GLN A 41 15.12 2.58 8.51
C GLN A 41 14.39 1.81 7.40
N SER A 42 15.10 0.92 6.69
CA SER A 42 14.51 0.05 5.67
C SER A 42 13.40 -0.85 6.24
N ASP A 43 13.55 -1.39 7.45
CA ASP A 43 12.54 -2.28 8.04
C ASP A 43 11.31 -1.50 8.53
N ILE A 44 11.50 -0.26 8.99
CA ILE A 44 10.41 0.65 9.38
C ILE A 44 9.52 0.94 8.16
N TRP A 45 10.11 1.26 7.00
CA TRP A 45 9.34 1.51 5.77
C TRP A 45 8.55 0.28 5.32
N VAL A 46 9.09 -0.94 5.45
CA VAL A 46 8.32 -2.18 5.16
C VAL A 46 7.16 -2.35 6.13
N LEU A 47 7.39 -2.14 7.42
CA LEU A 47 6.35 -2.27 8.43
C LEU A 47 5.19 -1.30 8.18
N ILE A 48 5.50 -0.04 7.84
CA ILE A 48 4.48 0.94 7.47
C ILE A 48 3.70 0.46 6.23
N GLY A 49 4.39 -0.02 5.19
CA GLY A 49 3.74 -0.57 4.00
C GLY A 49 2.84 -1.78 4.31
N LEU A 50 3.27 -2.67 5.21
CA LEU A 50 2.48 -3.82 5.65
C LEU A 50 1.21 -3.38 6.40
N LEU A 51 1.34 -2.39 7.29
CA LEU A 51 0.19 -1.85 8.02
C LEU A 51 -0.83 -1.21 7.07
N LEU A 52 -0.37 -0.43 6.08
CA LEU A 52 -1.25 0.15 5.07
C LEU A 52 -1.96 -0.94 4.25
N ASN A 53 -1.25 -2.01 3.88
CA ASN A 53 -1.84 -3.14 3.18
C ASN A 53 -2.91 -3.86 4.02
N ILE A 54 -2.69 -4.02 5.33
CA ILE A 54 -3.70 -4.60 6.24
C ILE A 54 -4.95 -3.71 6.30
N VAL A 55 -4.78 -2.40 6.44
CA VAL A 55 -5.90 -1.44 6.42
C VAL A 55 -6.70 -1.55 5.13
N LEU A 56 -6.00 -1.64 4.00
CA LEU A 56 -6.61 -1.74 2.68
C LEU A 56 -7.45 -3.02 2.50
N VAL A 57 -6.93 -4.18 2.90
CA VAL A 57 -7.69 -5.45 2.83
C VAL A 57 -8.91 -5.42 3.76
N VAL A 58 -8.83 -4.73 4.91
CA VAL A 58 -9.99 -4.51 5.78
C VAL A 58 -11.04 -3.63 5.08
N LEU A 59 -10.63 -2.56 4.38
CA LEU A 59 -11.53 -1.71 3.61
C LEU A 59 -12.22 -2.48 2.48
N TYR A 60 -11.50 -3.32 1.74
CA TYR A 60 -12.11 -4.15 0.69
C TYR A 60 -13.06 -5.21 1.25
N THR A 61 -12.71 -5.82 2.38
CA THR A 61 -13.62 -6.75 3.07
C THR A 61 -14.92 -6.03 3.47
N TRP A 62 -14.83 -4.77 3.90
CA TRP A 62 -15.99 -3.97 4.28
C TRP A 62 -16.82 -3.54 3.06
N ALA A 63 -16.17 -3.12 1.97
CA ALA A 63 -16.81 -2.79 0.71
C ALA A 63 -17.56 -3.99 0.10
N SER A 64 -16.99 -5.20 0.18
CA SER A 64 -17.66 -6.42 -0.28
C SER A 64 -18.91 -6.74 0.54
N ARG A 65 -18.89 -6.51 1.87
CA ARG A 65 -20.06 -6.71 2.73
C ARG A 65 -21.19 -5.72 2.46
N LEU A 66 -20.87 -4.54 1.94
CA LEU A 66 -21.84 -3.51 1.54
C LEU A 66 -22.49 -3.80 0.19
N GLY A 67 -22.14 -4.91 -0.48
CA GLY A 67 -22.70 -5.31 -1.77
C GLY A 67 -22.06 -4.63 -2.97
N GLY A 68 -20.88 -4.00 -2.81
CA GLY A 68 -20.17 -3.34 -3.91
C GLY A 68 -19.67 -4.30 -5.01
N THR A 69 -19.69 -5.61 -4.76
CA THR A 69 -19.15 -6.65 -5.64
C THR A 69 -20.21 -7.49 -6.36
N ASP A 70 -21.50 -7.31 -6.03
CA ASP A 70 -22.60 -8.09 -6.63
C ASP A 70 -23.32 -7.29 -7.74
N PRO A 71 -23.20 -7.69 -9.02
CA PRO A 71 -23.88 -7.00 -10.12
C PRO A 71 -25.41 -7.17 -10.09
N ALA A 72 -25.97 -7.98 -9.20
CA ALA A 72 -27.42 -8.20 -9.06
C ALA A 72 -28.11 -7.23 -8.08
N ASN A 73 -27.37 -6.57 -7.19
CA ASN A 73 -27.90 -5.66 -6.19
C ASN A 73 -27.85 -4.21 -6.67
N HIS A 74 -28.60 -3.88 -7.73
CA HIS A 74 -28.71 -2.51 -8.25
C HIS A 74 -29.62 -1.59 -7.40
N VAL A 75 -30.15 -2.06 -6.27
CA VAL A 75 -30.94 -1.27 -5.31
C VAL A 75 -30.09 -1.02 -4.07
N ILE A 76 -28.98 -0.31 -4.24
CA ILE A 76 -28.20 0.20 -3.12
C ILE A 76 -28.90 1.49 -2.67
N THR A 77 -29.26 1.59 -1.39
CA THR A 77 -29.78 2.84 -0.82
C THR A 77 -28.78 3.98 -1.07
N GLU A 78 -29.24 5.19 -1.39
CA GLU A 78 -28.37 6.34 -1.71
C GLU A 78 -27.23 6.55 -0.70
N GLN A 79 -27.51 6.33 0.60
CA GLN A 79 -26.52 6.41 1.67
C GLN A 79 -25.40 5.35 1.57
N ALA A 80 -25.73 4.12 1.15
CA ALA A 80 -24.74 3.05 1.00
C ALA A 80 -23.87 3.26 -0.25
N GLN A 81 -24.41 3.88 -1.30
CA GLN A 81 -23.63 4.26 -2.48
C GLN A 81 -22.61 5.36 -2.17
N ILE A 82 -23.01 6.40 -1.42
CA ILE A 82 -22.10 7.48 -0.98
C ILE A 82 -20.97 6.89 -0.12
N LEU A 83 -21.32 5.98 0.78
CA LEU A 83 -20.37 5.34 1.68
C LEU A 83 -19.39 4.43 0.91
N LEU A 84 -19.85 3.67 -0.09
CA LEU A 84 -18.98 2.90 -0.99
C LEU A 84 -18.02 3.79 -1.78
N LEU A 85 -18.47 4.94 -2.30
CA LEU A 85 -17.59 5.90 -2.98
C LEU A 85 -16.50 6.43 -2.05
N LYS A 86 -16.84 6.74 -0.79
CA LYS A 86 -15.86 7.19 0.21
C LYS A 86 -14.84 6.12 0.55
N ILE A 87 -15.26 4.86 0.68
CA ILE A 87 -14.33 3.74 0.88
C ILE A 87 -13.42 3.63 -0.34
N ALA A 88 -13.96 3.64 -1.56
CA ALA A 88 -13.20 3.48 -2.79
C ALA A 88 -12.14 4.59 -2.95
N TYR A 89 -12.51 5.83 -2.64
CA TYR A 89 -11.58 6.95 -2.62
C TYR A 89 -10.47 6.76 -1.57
N ALA A 90 -10.85 6.43 -0.33
CA ALA A 90 -9.88 6.21 0.74
C ALA A 90 -8.95 5.02 0.44
N SER A 91 -9.48 3.93 -0.10
CA SER A 91 -8.69 2.75 -0.48
C SER A 91 -7.74 3.05 -1.65
N GLY A 92 -8.15 3.88 -2.61
CA GLY A 92 -7.28 4.31 -3.71
C GLY A 92 -6.07 5.09 -3.20
N ALA A 93 -6.30 6.12 -2.39
CA ALA A 93 -5.21 6.90 -1.80
C ALA A 93 -4.26 6.04 -0.94
N ILE A 94 -4.81 5.12 -0.14
CA ILE A 94 -4.02 4.21 0.70
C ILE A 94 -3.23 3.21 -0.17
N TRP A 95 -3.82 2.72 -1.26
CA TRP A 95 -3.17 1.82 -2.20
C TRP A 95 -1.93 2.46 -2.82
N ASP A 96 -2.08 3.67 -3.33
CA ASP A 96 -1.01 4.38 -4.01
C ASP A 96 0.15 4.69 -3.06
N ILE A 97 -0.16 5.20 -1.86
CA ILE A 97 0.85 5.41 -0.81
C ILE A 97 1.52 4.08 -0.42
N GLY A 98 0.73 3.02 -0.23
CA GLY A 98 1.21 1.69 0.12
C GLY A 98 2.16 1.11 -0.93
N LEU A 99 1.92 1.37 -2.21
CA LEU A 99 2.75 0.91 -3.33
C LEU A 99 4.15 1.53 -3.34
N TYR A 100 4.29 2.76 -2.84
CA TYR A 100 5.60 3.43 -2.74
C TYR A 100 6.41 3.00 -1.51
N MET A 101 5.80 2.52 -0.43
CA MET A 101 6.52 2.16 0.80
C MET A 101 7.57 1.04 0.63
N PRO A 102 7.31 -0.07 -0.11
CA PRO A 102 8.34 -1.05 -0.43
C PRO A 102 9.49 -0.47 -1.25
N LYS A 103 9.22 0.48 -2.14
CA LYS A 103 10.26 1.16 -2.95
C LYS A 103 11.15 2.02 -2.06
N PHE A 104 10.58 2.75 -1.12
CA PHE A 104 11.34 3.52 -0.12
C PHE A 104 12.15 2.63 0.81
N SER A 105 11.60 1.48 1.21
CA SER A 105 12.37 0.49 1.98
C SER A 105 13.59 -0.01 1.22
N LEU A 106 13.44 -0.30 -0.08
CA LEU A 106 14.52 -0.78 -0.92
C LEU A 106 15.59 0.29 -1.13
N LEU A 107 15.19 1.54 -1.38
CA LEU A 107 16.10 2.68 -1.43
C LEU A 107 16.90 2.82 -0.13
N ALA A 108 16.23 2.80 1.02
CA ALA A 108 16.89 2.88 2.33
C ALA A 108 17.90 1.74 2.54
N LEU A 109 17.57 0.52 2.08
CA LEU A 109 18.50 -0.61 2.10
C LEU A 109 19.72 -0.35 1.21
N TYR A 110 19.51 0.17 -0.01
CA TYR A 110 20.60 0.47 -0.92
C TYR A 110 21.51 1.60 -0.43
N TYR A 111 20.99 2.58 0.31
CA TYR A 111 21.81 3.61 0.94
C TYR A 111 22.70 3.06 2.06
N ASP A 112 22.25 2.02 2.75
CA ASP A 112 23.00 1.33 3.80
C ASP A 112 24.06 0.37 3.22
N VAL A 113 23.73 -0.33 2.12
CA VAL A 113 24.64 -1.29 1.47
C VAL A 113 25.70 -0.60 0.59
N ILE A 114 25.33 0.45 -0.15
CA ILE A 114 26.26 1.11 -1.08
C ILE A 114 27.14 2.09 -0.31
N LEU A 115 28.38 1.65 -0.09
CA LEU A 115 29.45 2.45 0.50
C LEU A 115 29.72 3.71 -0.34
N ILE A 116 30.06 4.80 0.34
CA ILE A 116 30.27 6.13 -0.26
C ILE A 116 31.43 6.15 -1.28
N VAL A 117 32.31 5.15 -1.23
CA VAL A 117 33.47 4.97 -2.12
C VAL A 117 33.04 4.81 -3.59
N PHE A 118 31.87 4.21 -3.85
CA PHE A 118 31.37 4.01 -5.21
C PHE A 118 30.59 5.23 -5.72
N ARG A 119 31.32 6.29 -6.10
CA ARG A 119 30.76 7.59 -6.51
C ARG A 119 29.69 7.51 -7.62
N LYS A 120 29.94 6.73 -8.68
CA LYS A 120 29.00 6.57 -9.81
C LYS A 120 27.69 5.91 -9.37
N LEU A 121 27.79 4.90 -8.51
CA LEU A 121 26.65 4.14 -8.00
C LEU A 121 25.82 4.98 -7.02
N ARG A 122 26.46 5.80 -6.19
CA ARG A 122 25.76 6.77 -5.33
C ARG A 122 24.99 7.81 -6.15
N ILE A 123 25.58 8.36 -7.21
CA ILE A 123 24.87 9.34 -8.07
C ILE A 123 23.62 8.69 -8.69
N ALA A 124 23.76 7.49 -9.26
CA ALA A 124 22.62 6.76 -9.80
C ALA A 124 21.52 6.53 -8.74
N LEU A 125 21.90 6.17 -7.52
CA LEU A 125 20.96 5.99 -6.41
C LEU A 125 20.21 7.29 -6.07
N HIS A 126 20.89 8.45 -6.03
CA HIS A 126 20.23 9.74 -5.78
C HIS A 126 19.26 10.12 -6.90
N VAL A 127 19.63 9.88 -8.16
CA VAL A 127 18.75 10.13 -9.31
C VAL A 127 17.48 9.27 -9.22
N ILE A 128 17.64 7.98 -8.94
CA ILE A 128 16.50 7.06 -8.78
C ILE A 128 15.64 7.45 -7.57
N THR A 129 16.28 7.88 -6.47
CA THR A 129 15.55 8.37 -5.29
C THR A 129 14.70 9.59 -5.63
N GLY A 130 15.28 10.58 -6.32
CA GLY A 130 14.56 11.78 -6.76
C GLY A 130 13.41 11.45 -7.71
N PHE A 131 13.59 10.51 -8.63
CA PHE A 131 12.54 10.03 -9.52
C PHE A 131 11.39 9.36 -8.74
N ILE A 132 11.69 8.47 -7.79
CA ILE A 132 10.65 7.79 -7.00
C ILE A 132 9.89 8.78 -6.10
N VAL A 133 10.59 9.71 -5.46
CA VAL A 133 9.96 10.74 -4.62
C VAL A 133 9.07 11.66 -5.45
N SER A 134 9.52 12.10 -6.62
CA SER A 134 8.70 12.93 -7.51
C SER A 134 7.49 12.17 -8.05
N ALA A 135 7.64 10.89 -8.44
CA ALA A 135 6.52 10.05 -8.85
C ALA A 135 5.49 9.86 -7.72
N ALA A 136 5.95 9.62 -6.49
CA ALA A 136 5.09 9.51 -5.32
C ALA A 136 4.33 10.82 -5.05
N LEU A 137 5.02 11.96 -5.13
CA LEU A 137 4.41 13.28 -4.96
C LEU A 137 3.36 13.55 -6.03
N VAL A 138 3.67 13.27 -7.30
CA VAL A 138 2.72 13.42 -8.41
C VAL A 138 1.51 12.54 -8.19
N THR A 139 1.67 11.29 -7.75
CA THR A 139 0.54 10.39 -7.49
C THR A 139 -0.37 10.95 -6.40
N ILE A 140 0.19 11.37 -5.26
CA ILE A 140 -0.58 11.99 -4.17
C ILE A 140 -1.28 13.27 -4.64
N CYS A 141 -0.61 14.10 -5.44
CA CYS A 141 -1.23 15.30 -6.01
C CYS A 141 -2.36 14.94 -6.98
N VAL A 142 -2.21 13.89 -7.78
CA VAL A 142 -3.22 13.40 -8.70
C VAL A 142 -4.43 12.91 -7.91
N ASP A 143 -4.25 12.16 -6.82
CA ASP A 143 -5.36 11.69 -5.97
C ASP A 143 -6.12 12.84 -5.28
N LEU A 144 -5.37 13.84 -4.80
CA LEU A 144 -5.96 14.99 -4.09
C LEU A 144 -6.61 16.02 -5.03
N PHE A 145 -6.05 16.22 -6.22
CA PHE A 145 -6.43 17.31 -7.14
C PHE A 145 -7.05 16.82 -8.45
N TRP A 146 -7.47 15.55 -8.53
CA TRP A 146 -8.11 14.99 -9.72
C TRP A 146 -9.32 15.82 -10.18
N CYS A 147 -10.11 16.33 -9.23
CA CYS A 147 -11.31 17.12 -9.50
C CYS A 147 -11.06 18.64 -9.38
N PRO A 148 -11.50 19.47 -10.36
CA PRO A 148 -11.35 20.92 -10.32
C PRO A 148 -12.14 21.59 -9.18
N HIS A 149 -13.24 20.98 -8.74
CA HIS A 149 -13.88 21.31 -7.47
C HIS A 149 -13.41 20.33 -6.38
N ILE A 150 -12.40 20.74 -5.63
CA ILE A 150 -11.82 20.00 -4.49
C ILE A 150 -12.91 19.52 -3.49
N PRO A 151 -13.99 20.29 -3.20
CA PRO A 151 -15.06 19.83 -2.31
C PRO A 151 -15.95 18.71 -2.85
N SER A 152 -15.86 18.41 -4.15
CA SER A 152 -16.63 17.35 -4.80
C SER A 152 -15.88 16.03 -4.85
N ASN A 153 -14.65 15.97 -4.31
CA ASN A 153 -13.86 14.74 -4.26
C ASN A 153 -14.35 13.77 -3.16
N TRP A 154 -15.21 14.22 -2.24
CA TRP A 154 -15.65 13.50 -1.02
C TRP A 154 -17.16 13.42 -0.82
#